data_AF-Q24YB4-F1
#
_entry.id   AF-Q24YB4-F1
#
_cell.length_a   1.000
_cell.length_b   1.000
_cell.length_c   1.000
_cell.angle_alpha   90.00
_cell.angle_beta   90.00
_cell.angle_gamma   90.00
#
_symmetry.space_group_name_H-M   'P 1'
#
loop_
_entity.id
_entity.type
_entity.pdbx_description
1 polymer ?
#
loop_
_entity_poly.entity_id
_entity_poly.type
_entity_poly.pdbx_seq_one_letter_code
_entity_poly.pdbx_strand_id
1 'polypeptide(L)'
;MKGLIIKDIFALRQQGKILLALLVFYAVYSVVFQNLSMLAGMIVLLCVMLPVTTMAYDEKSKWDKYALSMPIPRKTIVLSKYLFAIIAEFLAVIIIGILGGIIVFFTGEMVIGEMLVMTLALGGAGLFFLALVLPILFKFGVEKARFIMLLAFFIPSMIVMMLPQLGIEPPSAQTLRFLGYLSPLIVAGLLLFSVKISIGIYNKKEF
;
A
#
# COMPACT_ATOMS: atom_id res chain seq x y z
N MET A 1 17.34 3.54 -12.67
CA MET A 1 16.06 3.19 -12.00
C MET A 1 15.24 2.17 -12.76
N LYS A 2 15.03 2.31 -14.08
CA LYS A 2 14.25 1.35 -14.89
C LYS A 2 14.62 -0.12 -14.67
N GLY A 3 15.91 -0.46 -14.62
CA GLY A 3 16.36 -1.83 -14.35
C GLY A 3 15.94 -2.39 -12.98
N LEU A 4 15.86 -1.55 -11.94
CA LEU A 4 15.41 -1.95 -10.61
C LEU A 4 13.91 -2.26 -10.58
N ILE A 5 13.11 -1.46 -11.29
CA ILE A 5 11.66 -1.71 -11.43
C ILE A 5 11.41 -2.98 -12.23
N ILE A 6 12.15 -3.18 -13.33
CA ILE A 6 12.05 -4.40 -14.14
C ILE A 6 12.38 -5.62 -13.27
N LYS A 7 13.45 -5.57 -12.46
CA LYS A 7 13.80 -6.62 -11.49
C LYS A 7 12.61 -6.93 -10.57
N ASP A 8 11.98 -5.91 -10.00
CA ASP A 8 10.84 -6.08 -9.09
C ASP A 8 9.64 -6.75 -9.78
N ILE A 9 9.34 -6.37 -11.02
CA ILE A 9 8.28 -7.02 -11.83
C ILE A 9 8.63 -8.49 -12.10
N PHE A 10 9.88 -8.79 -12.46
CA PHE A 10 10.33 -10.17 -12.69
C PHE A 10 10.27 -11.03 -11.42
N ALA A 11 10.59 -10.44 -10.25
CA ALA A 11 10.48 -11.14 -8.97
C ALA A 11 9.05 -11.59 -8.67
N LEU A 12 8.05 -10.84 -9.15
CA LEU A 12 6.63 -11.16 -8.95
C LEU A 12 6.03 -12.08 -10.01
N ARG A 13 6.79 -12.43 -11.07
CA ARG A 13 6.27 -13.22 -12.20
C ARG A 13 5.65 -14.55 -11.78
N GLN A 14 6.24 -15.22 -10.78
CA GLN A 14 5.68 -16.48 -10.26
C GLN A 14 4.39 -16.29 -9.46
N GLN A 15 4.22 -15.14 -8.81
CA GLN A 15 3.02 -14.82 -8.03
C GLN A 15 1.88 -14.26 -8.88
N GLY A 16 2.16 -13.81 -10.12
CA GLY A 16 1.14 -13.23 -11.01
C GLY A 16 -0.08 -14.13 -11.24
N LYS A 17 0.10 -15.46 -11.31
CA LYS A 17 -1.01 -16.41 -11.43
C LYS A 17 -1.92 -16.41 -10.20
N ILE A 18 -1.32 -16.35 -9.01
CA ILE A 18 -2.05 -16.32 -7.74
C ILE A 18 -2.79 -14.98 -7.60
N LEU A 19 -2.13 -13.86 -7.94
CA LEU A 19 -2.76 -12.54 -7.92
C LEU A 19 -3.95 -12.46 -8.88
N LEU A 20 -3.82 -13.01 -10.09
CA LEU A 20 -4.91 -13.09 -11.05
C LEU A 20 -6.07 -13.95 -10.54
N ALA A 21 -5.77 -15.11 -9.94
CA ALA A 21 -6.78 -15.98 -9.35
C ALA A 21 -7.54 -15.28 -8.21
N LEU A 22 -6.83 -14.55 -7.34
CA LEU A 22 -7.44 -13.77 -6.26
C LEU A 22 -8.30 -12.62 -6.79
N LEU A 23 -7.85 -11.93 -7.85
CA LEU A 23 -8.61 -10.87 -8.49
C LEU A 23 -9.93 -11.41 -9.06
N VAL A 24 -9.89 -12.55 -9.77
CA VAL A 24 -11.10 -13.21 -10.28
C VAL A 24 -12.02 -13.65 -9.14
N PHE A 25 -11.45 -14.25 -8.09
CA PHE A 25 -12.21 -14.66 -6.91
C PHE A 25 -12.96 -13.49 -6.28
N TYR A 26 -12.27 -12.37 -6.02
CA TYR A 26 -12.89 -11.20 -5.40
C TYR A 26 -13.88 -10.49 -6.33
N ALA A 27 -13.67 -10.52 -7.65
CA ALA A 27 -14.65 -10.04 -8.62
C ALA A 27 -15.95 -10.83 -8.55
N VAL A 28 -15.88 -12.17 -8.55
CA VAL A 28 -17.06 -13.02 -8.39
C VAL A 28 -17.70 -12.81 -7.03
N TYR A 29 -16.91 -12.77 -5.95
CA TYR A 29 -17.39 -12.50 -4.59
C TYR A 29 -18.19 -11.18 -4.52
N SER A 30 -17.64 -10.11 -5.12
CA SER A 30 -18.29 -8.80 -5.12
C SER A 30 -19.68 -8.83 -5.75
N VAL A 31 -19.87 -9.60 -6.83
CA VAL A 31 -21.16 -9.69 -7.54
C VAL A 31 -22.14 -10.58 -6.76
N VAL A 32 -21.68 -11.72 -6.24
CA VAL A 32 -22.55 -12.67 -5.51
C VAL A 32 -23.04 -12.10 -4.18
N PHE A 33 -22.16 -11.41 -3.45
CA PHE A 33 -22.44 -10.88 -2.12
C PHE A 33 -22.71 -9.37 -2.10
N GLN A 34 -22.82 -8.74 -3.28
CA GLN A 34 -23.13 -7.32 -3.42
C GLN A 34 -22.20 -6.41 -2.60
N ASN A 35 -20.91 -6.76 -2.57
CA ASN A 35 -19.93 -6.13 -1.68
C ASN A 35 -18.67 -5.68 -2.44
N LEU A 36 -18.82 -4.54 -3.13
CA LEU A 36 -17.73 -3.93 -3.89
C LEU A 36 -16.60 -3.40 -3.00
N SER A 37 -16.93 -2.96 -1.78
CA SER A 37 -15.95 -2.48 -0.80
C SER A 37 -14.95 -3.57 -0.41
N MET A 38 -15.40 -4.84 -0.32
CA MET A 38 -14.52 -5.98 -0.05
C MET A 38 -13.53 -6.19 -1.20
N LEU A 39 -14.00 -6.16 -2.44
CA LEU A 39 -13.12 -6.26 -3.61
C LEU A 39 -12.08 -5.16 -3.62
N ALA A 40 -12.50 -3.91 -3.42
CA ALA A 40 -11.61 -2.76 -3.43
C ALA A 40 -10.56 -2.85 -2.32
N GLY A 41 -10.98 -3.20 -1.10
CA GLY A 41 -10.08 -3.35 0.04
C GLY A 41 -9.05 -4.46 -0.17
N MET A 42 -9.45 -5.58 -0.77
CA MET A 42 -8.55 -6.70 -1.04
C MET A 42 -7.56 -6.40 -2.17
N ILE A 43 -7.99 -5.70 -3.23
CA ILE A 43 -7.07 -5.30 -4.30
C ILE A 43 -6.01 -4.32 -3.77
N VAL A 44 -6.41 -3.33 -2.97
CA VAL A 44 -5.47 -2.42 -2.30
C VAL A 44 -4.49 -3.19 -1.41
N LEU A 45 -5.00 -4.08 -0.56
CA LEU A 45 -4.16 -4.89 0.32
C LEU A 45 -3.13 -5.72 -0.47
N LEU A 46 -3.56 -6.38 -1.55
CA LEU A 46 -2.68 -7.16 -2.40
C LEU A 46 -1.58 -6.29 -3.04
N CYS A 47 -1.93 -5.10 -3.55
CA CYS A 47 -0.97 -4.18 -4.15
C CYS A 47 0.03 -3.62 -3.15
N VAL A 48 -0.42 -3.25 -1.95
CA VAL A 48 0.43 -2.82 -0.83
C VAL A 48 1.44 -3.90 -0.43
N MET A 49 1.10 -5.18 -0.58
CA MET A 49 1.98 -6.30 -0.26
C MET A 49 3.03 -6.58 -1.34
N LEU A 50 2.91 -6.04 -2.55
CA LEU A 50 3.88 -6.28 -3.63
C LEU A 50 5.28 -5.74 -3.31
N PRO A 51 5.46 -4.48 -2.84
CA PRO A 51 6.77 -3.97 -2.42
C PRO A 51 7.39 -4.78 -1.26
N VAL A 52 6.58 -5.18 -0.28
CA VAL A 52 7.02 -6.03 0.84
C VAL A 52 7.57 -7.35 0.30
N THR A 53 6.87 -7.93 -0.66
CA THR A 53 7.24 -9.20 -1.30
C THR A 53 8.53 -9.08 -2.11
N THR A 54 8.70 -8.02 -2.90
CA THR A 54 9.94 -7.84 -3.67
C THR A 54 11.14 -7.59 -2.76
N MET A 55 10.96 -6.86 -1.65
CA MET A 55 12.00 -6.71 -0.63
C MET A 55 12.31 -8.05 0.06
N ALA A 56 11.32 -8.93 0.26
CA ALA A 56 11.55 -10.26 0.82
C ALA A 56 12.42 -11.13 -0.10
N TYR A 57 12.17 -11.05 -1.41
CA TYR A 57 13.01 -11.72 -2.41
C TYR A 57 14.42 -11.14 -2.45
N ASP A 58 14.58 -9.82 -2.30
CA ASP A 58 15.88 -9.16 -2.25
C ASP A 58 16.69 -9.61 -1.03
N GLU A 59 16.07 -9.71 0.15
CA GLU A 59 16.72 -10.23 1.35
C GLU A 59 17.09 -11.71 1.21
N LYS A 60 16.17 -12.54 0.72
CA LYS A 60 16.40 -13.99 0.52
C LYS A 60 17.54 -14.26 -0.45
N SER A 61 17.68 -13.43 -1.49
CA SER A 61 18.74 -13.56 -2.49
C SER A 61 20.01 -12.77 -2.13
N LYS A 62 20.05 -12.10 -0.98
CA LYS A 62 21.13 -11.18 -0.57
C LYS A 62 21.44 -10.11 -1.62
N TRP A 63 20.42 -9.70 -2.39
CA TRP A 63 20.56 -8.76 -3.50
C TRP A 63 21.14 -7.42 -3.06
N ASP A 64 20.81 -6.94 -1.85
CA ASP A 64 21.34 -5.68 -1.30
C ASP A 64 22.88 -5.64 -1.29
N LYS A 65 23.54 -6.76 -0.97
CA LYS A 65 25.02 -6.83 -0.97
C LYS A 65 25.59 -6.69 -2.38
N TYR A 66 24.92 -7.31 -3.35
CA TYR A 66 25.31 -7.24 -4.75
C TYR A 66 25.06 -5.84 -5.33
N ALA A 67 23.93 -5.21 -5.00
CA ALA A 67 23.58 -3.86 -5.44
C ALA A 67 24.63 -2.81 -5.04
N LEU A 68 25.31 -2.99 -3.90
CA LEU A 68 26.38 -2.10 -3.44
C LEU A 68 27.69 -2.22 -4.22
N SER A 69 27.91 -3.33 -4.93
CA SER A 69 29.06 -3.49 -5.84
C SER A 69 28.82 -2.83 -7.21
N MET A 70 27.58 -2.46 -7.51
CA MET A 70 27.23 -1.74 -8.72
C MET A 70 27.42 -0.22 -8.54
N PRO A 71 27.65 0.54 -9.63
CA PRO A 71 27.68 2.00 -9.59
C PRO A 71 26.27 2.62 -9.44
N ILE A 72 25.48 2.11 -8.50
CA ILE A 72 24.12 2.56 -8.22
C ILE A 72 24.12 3.32 -6.88
N PRO A 73 23.73 4.60 -6.88
CA PRO A 73 23.60 5.35 -5.62
C PRO A 73 22.56 4.71 -4.70
N ARG A 74 22.87 4.61 -3.40
CA ARG A 74 21.96 4.11 -2.35
C ARG A 74 20.58 4.79 -2.37
N LYS A 75 20.53 6.11 -2.59
CA LYS A 75 19.27 6.86 -2.76
C LYS A 75 18.39 6.31 -3.90
N THR A 76 19.01 5.85 -4.99
CA THR A 76 18.32 5.34 -6.17
C THR A 76 17.63 4.01 -5.89
N ILE A 77 18.22 3.18 -5.02
CA ILE A 77 17.64 1.92 -4.56
C ILE A 77 16.36 2.22 -3.77
N VAL A 78 16.45 3.11 -2.77
CA VAL A 78 15.30 3.54 -1.98
C VAL A 78 14.19 4.13 -2.85
N LEU A 79 14.51 5.12 -3.68
CA LEU A 79 13.53 5.76 -4.56
C LEU A 79 12.88 4.79 -5.54
N SER A 80 13.60 3.76 -6.00
CA SER A 80 13.03 2.75 -6.89
C SER A 80 11.94 1.91 -6.20
N LYS A 81 12.10 1.60 -4.91
CA LYS A 81 11.09 0.88 -4.11
C LYS A 81 9.85 1.72 -3.85
N TYR A 82 10.03 3.00 -3.52
CA TYR A 82 8.89 3.93 -3.38
C TYR A 82 8.14 4.10 -4.69
N LEU A 83 8.85 4.29 -5.80
CA LEU A 83 8.23 4.40 -7.11
C LEU A 83 7.48 3.12 -7.48
N PHE A 84 8.06 1.95 -7.23
CA PHE A 84 7.39 0.67 -7.44
C PHE A 84 6.12 0.53 -6.59
N ALA A 85 6.18 0.93 -5.31
CA ALA A 85 5.03 0.93 -4.41
C ALA A 85 3.90 1.86 -4.86
N ILE A 86 4.23 3.07 -5.29
CA ILE A 86 3.26 4.03 -5.83
C ILE A 86 2.64 3.51 -7.13
N ILE A 87 3.44 2.90 -8.02
CA ILE A 87 2.93 2.29 -9.26
C ILE A 87 1.96 1.15 -8.94
N ALA A 88 2.32 0.27 -8.00
CA ALA A 88 1.45 -0.84 -7.57
C ALA A 88 0.11 -0.33 -7.03
N GLU A 89 0.14 0.72 -6.22
CA GLU A 89 -1.08 1.31 -5.64
C GLU A 89 -1.93 2.04 -6.68
N PHE A 90 -1.29 2.75 -7.62
CA PHE A 90 -2.00 3.37 -8.72
C PHE A 90 -2.67 2.34 -9.64
N LEU A 91 -2.02 1.18 -9.85
CA LEU A 91 -2.63 0.05 -10.55
C LEU A 91 -3.83 -0.51 -9.78
N ALA A 92 -3.80 -0.56 -8.45
CA ALA A 92 -4.96 -0.95 -7.64
C ALA A 92 -6.16 -0.04 -7.93
N VAL A 93 -5.96 1.27 -7.86
CA VAL A 93 -7.01 2.28 -8.13
C VAL A 93 -7.57 2.13 -9.54
N ILE A 94 -6.72 1.92 -10.55
CA ILE A 94 -7.17 1.70 -11.94
C ILE A 94 -8.00 0.42 -12.05
N ILE A 95 -7.51 -0.68 -11.49
CA ILE A 95 -8.18 -1.99 -11.56
C ILE A 95 -9.55 -1.89 -10.89
N ILE A 96 -9.63 -1.27 -9.71
CA ILE A 96 -10.90 -1.09 -8.98
C ILE A 96 -11.83 -0.17 -9.76
N GLY A 97 -11.34 0.93 -10.32
CA GLY A 97 -12.15 1.84 -11.13
C GLY A 97 -12.76 1.16 -12.36
N ILE A 98 -11.99 0.33 -13.06
CA ILE A 98 -12.47 -0.43 -14.22
C ILE A 98 -13.43 -1.55 -13.80
N LEU A 99 -12.99 -2.47 -12.94
CA LEU A 99 -13.80 -3.63 -12.54
C LEU A 99 -15.04 -3.22 -11.76
N GLY A 100 -14.87 -2.32 -10.79
CA GLY A 100 -15.97 -1.76 -10.02
C GLY A 100 -16.93 -0.95 -10.87
N GLY A 101 -16.43 -0.19 -11.85
CA GLY A 101 -17.29 0.53 -12.81
C GLY A 101 -18.14 -0.41 -13.65
N ILE A 102 -17.55 -1.51 -14.13
CA ILE A 102 -18.27 -2.57 -14.86
C ILE A 102 -19.34 -3.20 -13.95
N ILE A 103 -18.98 -3.60 -12.73
CA ILE A 103 -19.92 -4.23 -11.79
C ILE A 103 -21.09 -3.28 -11.49
N VAL A 104 -20.81 -2.03 -11.13
CA VAL A 104 -21.83 -1.02 -10.85
C VAL A 104 -22.75 -0.78 -12.03
N PHE A 105 -22.21 -0.75 -13.25
CA PHE A 105 -23.01 -0.56 -14.47
C PHE A 105 -24.02 -1.70 -14.68
N PHE A 106 -23.66 -2.94 -14.36
CA PHE A 106 -24.52 -4.10 -14.54
C PHE A 106 -25.45 -4.39 -13.35
N THR A 107 -25.03 -4.14 -12.11
CA THR A 107 -25.81 -4.46 -10.91
C THR A 107 -26.65 -3.28 -10.41
N GLY A 108 -26.22 -2.05 -10.64
CA GLY A 108 -26.88 -0.85 -10.13
C GLY A 108 -26.83 -0.69 -8.60
N GLU A 109 -26.03 -1.49 -7.90
CA GLU A 109 -26.03 -1.58 -6.43
C GLU A 109 -25.41 -0.37 -5.71
N MET A 110 -24.61 0.43 -6.42
CA MET A 110 -23.90 1.58 -5.86
C MET A 110 -23.85 2.71 -6.88
N VAL A 111 -23.90 3.96 -6.43
CA VAL A 111 -23.73 5.11 -7.31
C VAL A 111 -22.27 5.22 -7.74
N ILE A 112 -21.99 5.49 -9.02
CA ILE A 112 -20.62 5.61 -9.55
C ILE A 112 -19.77 6.62 -8.74
N GLY A 113 -20.37 7.73 -8.32
CA GLY A 113 -19.68 8.73 -7.48
C GLY A 113 -19.23 8.18 -6.12
N GLU A 114 -20.05 7.35 -5.47
CA GLU A 114 -19.71 6.71 -4.20
C GLU A 114 -18.60 5.68 -4.38
N MET A 115 -18.65 4.90 -5.46
CA MET A 115 -17.59 3.96 -5.82
C MET A 115 -16.25 4.66 -6.04
N LEU A 116 -16.24 5.80 -6.73
CA LEU A 116 -15.03 6.59 -6.96
C LEU A 116 -14.45 7.15 -5.66
N VAL A 117 -15.29 7.70 -4.78
CA VAL A 117 -14.86 8.19 -3.47
C VAL A 117 -14.28 7.06 -2.62
N MET A 118 -14.95 5.90 -2.60
CA MET A 118 -14.48 4.70 -1.89
C MET A 118 -13.13 4.22 -2.44
N THR A 119 -12.98 4.16 -3.77
CA THR A 119 -11.73 3.75 -4.43
C THR A 119 -10.57 4.68 -4.09
N LEU A 120 -10.80 6.00 -4.13
CA LEU A 120 -9.79 6.99 -3.78
C LEU A 120 -9.43 6.96 -2.28
N ALA A 121 -10.42 6.76 -1.42
CA ALA A 121 -10.20 6.65 0.02
C ALA A 121 -9.36 5.43 0.38
N LEU A 122 -9.68 4.26 -0.20
CA LEU A 122 -8.90 3.04 0.01
C LEU A 122 -7.51 3.13 -0.61
N GLY A 123 -7.38 3.69 -1.82
CA GLY A 123 -6.07 3.91 -2.44
C GLY A 123 -5.18 4.87 -1.63
N GLY A 124 -5.78 5.93 -1.09
CA GLY A 124 -5.11 6.84 -0.17
C GLY A 124 -4.67 6.16 1.12
N ALA A 125 -5.49 5.27 1.68
CA ALA A 125 -5.14 4.45 2.84
C ALA A 125 -3.99 3.47 2.52
N GLY A 126 -3.96 2.89 1.32
CA GLY A 126 -2.84 2.05 0.85
C GLY A 126 -1.53 2.83 0.77
N LEU A 127 -1.54 4.02 0.16
CA LEU A 127 -0.38 4.92 0.13
C LEU A 127 0.07 5.36 1.52
N PHE A 128 -0.87 5.69 2.41
CA PHE A 128 -0.58 6.00 3.81
C PHE A 128 0.13 4.84 4.50
N PHE A 129 -0.38 3.62 4.32
CA PHE A 129 0.23 2.43 4.89
C PHE A 129 1.65 2.21 4.34
N LEU A 130 1.86 2.34 3.04
CA LEU A 130 3.19 2.24 2.42
C LEU A 130 4.16 3.28 2.97
N ALA A 131 3.70 4.51 3.24
CA ALA A 131 4.50 5.56 3.87
C ALA A 131 4.96 5.18 5.28
N LEU A 132 4.19 4.40 6.03
CA LEU A 132 4.61 3.91 7.36
C LEU A 132 5.53 2.69 7.26
N VAL A 133 5.23 1.78 6.33
CA VAL A 133 5.85 0.46 6.26
C VAL A 133 7.22 0.45 5.60
N LEU A 134 7.40 1.17 4.49
CA LEU A 134 8.68 1.20 3.77
C LEU A 134 9.90 1.58 4.64
N PRO A 135 9.86 2.62 5.51
CA PRO A 135 11.01 2.95 6.36
C PRO A 135 11.28 1.87 7.40
N ILE A 136 10.24 1.19 7.91
CA ILE A 136 10.37 0.05 8.83
C ILE A 136 11.07 -1.11 8.12
N LEU A 137 10.66 -1.42 6.88
CA LEU A 137 11.29 -2.45 6.04
C LEU A 137 12.76 -2.14 5.80
N PHE A 138 13.11 -0.91 5.41
CA PHE A 138 14.51 -0.54 5.19
C PHE A 138 15.35 -0.65 6.47
N LYS A 139 14.78 -0.33 7.64
CA LYS A 139 15.48 -0.35 8.93
C LYS A 139 15.69 -1.76 9.48
N PHE A 140 14.62 -2.53 9.58
CA PHE A 140 14.59 -3.78 10.34
C PHE A 140 14.62 -5.03 9.46
N GLY A 141 14.43 -4.85 8.15
CA GLY A 141 14.24 -5.95 7.21
C GLY A 141 12.85 -6.56 7.28
N VAL A 142 12.51 -7.43 6.33
CA VAL A 142 11.13 -7.89 6.10
C VAL A 142 10.60 -8.73 7.25
N GLU A 143 11.39 -9.69 7.75
CA GLU A 143 10.96 -10.59 8.82
C GLU A 143 10.57 -9.82 10.09
N LYS A 144 11.43 -8.92 10.56
CA LYS A 144 11.16 -8.10 11.75
C LYS A 144 10.09 -7.05 11.47
N ALA A 145 10.06 -6.47 10.28
CA ALA A 145 9.05 -5.50 9.90
C ALA A 145 7.64 -6.10 9.96
N ARG A 146 7.43 -7.38 9.63
CA ARG A 146 6.10 -8.01 9.74
C ARG A 146 5.50 -7.91 11.14
N PHE A 147 6.30 -8.20 12.18
CA PHE A 147 5.86 -8.06 13.55
C PHE A 147 5.64 -6.59 13.95
N ILE A 148 6.53 -5.69 13.52
CA ILE A 148 6.41 -4.26 13.81
C ILE A 148 5.19 -3.64 13.10
N MET A 149 4.90 -4.04 11.86
CA MET A 149 3.71 -3.63 11.11
C MET A 149 2.43 -4.03 11.84
N LEU A 150 2.38 -5.26 12.38
CA LEU A 150 1.24 -5.74 13.15
C LEU A 150 1.02 -4.85 14.39
N LEU A 151 2.07 -4.60 15.18
CA LEU A 151 1.98 -3.72 16.35
C LEU A 151 1.59 -2.28 15.97
N ALA A 152 2.19 -1.74 14.90
CA ALA A 152 1.93 -0.39 14.42
C ALA A 152 0.50 -0.20 13.91
N PHE A 153 -0.19 -1.27 13.52
CA PHE A 153 -1.59 -1.22 13.11
C PHE A 153 -2.55 -1.51 14.28
N PHE A 154 -2.26 -2.52 15.10
CA PHE A 154 -3.10 -2.93 16.22
C PHE A 154 -3.14 -1.90 17.35
N ILE A 155 -2.00 -1.30 17.71
CA ILE A 155 -1.95 -0.38 18.86
C ILE A 155 -2.80 0.88 18.59
N PRO A 156 -2.63 1.60 17.47
CA PRO A 156 -3.45 2.79 17.20
C PRO A 156 -4.93 2.45 17.00
N SER A 157 -5.26 1.32 16.36
CA SER A 157 -6.66 0.93 16.17
C SER A 157 -7.34 0.62 17.50
N MET A 158 -6.68 -0.09 18.42
CA MET A 158 -7.21 -0.31 19.77
C MET A 158 -7.38 0.99 20.54
N ILE A 159 -6.42 1.91 20.47
CA ILE A 159 -6.54 3.23 21.11
C ILE A 159 -7.77 3.96 20.57
N VAL A 160 -7.93 4.06 19.25
CA VAL A 160 -9.08 4.72 18.61
C VAL A 160 -10.41 4.08 19.02
N MET A 161 -10.46 2.75 19.11
CA MET A 161 -11.66 2.04 19.57
C MET A 161 -11.99 2.28 21.05
N MET A 162 -10.99 2.58 21.89
CA MET A 162 -11.18 2.86 23.32
C MET A 162 -11.54 4.33 23.62
N LEU A 163 -11.22 5.28 22.73
CA LEU A 163 -11.51 6.71 22.95
C LEU A 163 -12.98 7.00 23.32
N PRO A 164 -14.00 6.42 22.65
CA PRO A 164 -15.40 6.65 23.03
C PRO A 164 -15.73 6.14 24.43
N GLN A 165 -15.07 5.05 24.88
CA GLN A 165 -15.25 4.51 26.23
C GLN A 165 -14.68 5.44 27.31
N LEU A 166 -13.74 6.31 26.93
CA LEU A 166 -13.15 7.34 27.79
C LEU A 166 -13.92 8.67 27.74
N GLY A 167 -15.09 8.72 27.07
CA GLY A 167 -15.88 9.93 26.91
C GLY A 167 -15.33 10.90 25.87
N ILE A 168 -14.36 10.48 25.05
CA ILE A 168 -13.84 11.28 23.95
C ILE A 168 -14.72 11.03 22.73
N GLU A 169 -15.54 12.02 22.40
CA GLU A 169 -16.43 11.94 21.24
C GLU A 169 -15.63 11.90 19.93
N PRO A 170 -16.10 11.13 18.93
CA PRO A 170 -15.48 11.13 17.61
C PRO A 170 -15.57 12.53 16.96
N PRO A 171 -14.62 12.88 16.08
CA PRO A 171 -14.64 14.17 15.39
C PRO A 171 -15.96 14.39 14.65
N SER A 172 -16.44 15.64 14.63
CA SER A 172 -17.66 16.00 13.91
C SER A 172 -17.59 15.62 12.42
N ALA A 173 -18.74 15.37 11.79
CA ALA A 173 -18.81 15.05 10.36
C ALA A 173 -18.17 16.14 9.48
N GLN A 174 -18.26 17.42 9.89
CA GLN A 174 -17.62 18.53 9.18
C GLN A 174 -16.09 18.46 9.27
N THR A 175 -15.56 18.14 10.46
CA THR A 175 -14.13 17.90 10.67
C THR A 175 -13.64 16.72 9.84
N LEU A 176 -14.39 15.61 9.81
CA LEU A 176 -14.05 14.43 9.00
C LEU A 176 -14.03 14.75 7.50
N ARG A 177 -14.99 15.53 6.99
CA ARG A 177 -14.99 15.98 5.58
C ARG A 177 -13.78 16.86 5.26
N PHE A 178 -13.47 17.81 6.14
CA PHE A 178 -12.29 18.67 5.97
C PHE A 178 -10.99 17.87 5.94
N LEU A 179 -10.83 16.92 6.87
CA LEU A 179 -9.70 15.98 6.89
C LEU A 179 -9.66 15.10 5.64
N GLY A 180 -10.82 14.68 5.14
CA GLY A 180 -10.95 13.94 3.88
C GLY A 180 -10.39 14.74 2.69
N TYR A 181 -10.74 16.02 2.56
CA TYR A 181 -10.21 16.87 1.48
C TYR A 181 -8.71 17.16 1.62
N LEU A 182 -8.19 17.26 2.85
CA LEU A 182 -6.76 17.44 3.10
C LEU A 182 -5.95 16.14 2.99
N SER A 183 -6.60 14.98 3.03
CA SER A 183 -5.93 13.68 3.07
C SER A 183 -4.89 13.47 1.96
N PRO A 184 -5.09 13.89 0.69
CA PRO A 184 -4.08 13.69 -0.35
C PRO A 184 -2.79 14.48 -0.06
N LEU A 185 -2.92 15.70 0.46
CA LEU A 185 -1.77 16.54 0.85
C LEU A 185 -1.03 15.93 2.04
N ILE A 186 -1.77 15.43 3.02
CA ILE A 186 -1.20 14.76 4.20
C ILE A 186 -0.42 13.51 3.77
N VAL A 187 -1.02 12.65 2.94
CA VAL A 187 -0.39 11.42 2.44
C VAL A 187 0.85 11.74 1.59
N ALA A 188 0.79 12.75 0.72
CA ALA A 188 1.94 13.18 -0.06
C ALA A 188 3.09 13.69 0.85
N GLY A 189 2.77 14.50 1.87
CA GLY A 189 3.72 14.97 2.85
C GLY A 189 4.37 13.82 3.63
N LEU A 190 3.58 12.84 4.06
CA LEU A 190 4.05 11.64 4.76
C LEU A 190 4.94 10.77 3.87
N LEU A 191 4.60 10.58 2.60
CA LEU A 191 5.44 9.85 1.65
C LEU A 191 6.80 10.53 1.45
N LEU A 192 6.82 11.86 1.27
CA LEU A 192 8.07 12.61 1.14
C LEU A 192 8.94 12.52 2.41
N PHE A 193 8.32 12.65 3.58
CA PHE A 193 9.01 12.48 4.85
C PHE A 193 9.56 11.06 5.01
N SER A 194 8.76 10.07 4.64
CA SER A 194 9.11 8.66 4.70
C SER A 194 10.29 8.31 3.79
N VAL A 195 10.32 8.84 2.56
CA VAL A 195 11.46 8.73 1.64
C VAL A 195 12.73 9.29 2.28
N LYS A 196 12.68 10.48 2.90
CA LYS A 196 13.84 11.08 3.57
C LYS A 196 14.36 10.18 4.70
N ILE A 197 13.46 9.64 5.52
CA ILE A 197 13.81 8.69 6.58
C ILE A 197 14.46 7.43 6.01
N SER A 198 13.85 6.81 5.00
CA SER A 198 14.38 5.60 4.36
C SER A 198 15.76 5.81 3.74
N ILE A 199 16.00 6.95 3.08
CA ILE A 199 17.32 7.29 2.54
C ILE A 199 18.34 7.43 3.69
N GLY A 200 17.98 8.13 4.77
CA GLY A 200 18.84 8.29 5.94
C GLY A 200 19.20 6.96 6.59
N ILE A 201 18.23 6.04 6.71
CA ILE A 201 18.44 4.68 7.24
C ILE A 201 19.34 3.88 6.31
N TYR A 202 19.04 3.83 5.02
CA TYR A 202 19.76 2.99 4.06
C TYR A 202 21.20 3.46 3.83
N ASN A 203 21.47 4.76 3.94
CA ASN A 203 22.84 5.30 3.88
C ASN A 203 23.69 4.89 5.09
N LYS A 204 23.10 4.77 6.28
CA LYS A 204 23.80 4.37 7.51
C LYS A 204 23.91 2.85 7.69
N LYS A 205 23.21 2.07 6.86
CA LYS A 205 23.15 0.61 6.99
C LYS A 205 24.46 -0.02 6.53
N GLU A 206 25.08 -0.79 7.41
CA GLU A 206 26.21 -1.68 7.10
C GLU A 206 25.64 -3.04 6.65
N PHE A 207 26.24 -3.65 5.62
CA PHE A 207 25.71 -4.85 4.95
C PHE A 207 26.71 -6.00 4.96
#